data_AF-A0A0C2YWW6-F1
#
_entry.id   AF-A0A0C2YWW6-F1
#
_cell.length_a   1.000
_cell.length_b   1.000
_cell.length_c   1.000
_cell.angle_alpha   90.00
_cell.angle_beta   90.00
_cell.angle_gamma   90.00
#
_symmetry.space_group_name_H-M   'P 1'
#
loop_
_entity.id
_entity.type
_entity.pdbx_description
1 polymer ?
#
loop_
_entity_poly.entity_id
_entity_poly.type
_entity_poly.pdbx_seq_one_letter_code
_entity_poly.pdbx_strand_id
1 'polypeptide(L)'
;MLQNCHIVMQSKPRDWYTIKDRGWIPSGAKAEPQHEPRNGLIMCANHHLSFDAYEFFIRYCPDVQKFVFINHADAYELRPFHGKAIALDIKDRYAPFPSLFIIHEMRVRGHNPFAPAVHELPDDIPWQDWILSMDLLIDTTNSFKRNKPPPTQSPPNPYSNNSGFRPTTMNAGSASSNQRLVAMNADVINDILAATFAMPSWRACQIEGTSWTGTGEENIKKYISSIGVEDESDS
;
A
#
# COMPACT_ATOMS: atom_id res chain seq x y z
N MET A 1 10.11 19.72 10.51
CA MET A 1 9.25 18.95 11.43
C MET A 1 8.45 17.96 10.61
N LEU A 2 8.38 16.69 11.04
CA LEU A 2 7.55 15.66 10.41
C LEU A 2 6.16 15.64 11.04
N GLN A 3 5.14 15.27 10.26
CA GLN A 3 3.74 15.25 10.64
C GLN A 3 3.09 13.93 10.28
N ASN A 4 2.13 13.51 11.09
CA ASN A 4 1.23 12.41 10.77
C ASN A 4 0.20 12.91 9.75
N CYS A 5 0.10 12.21 8.63
CA CYS A 5 -0.85 12.42 7.56
C CYS A 5 -1.77 11.20 7.49
N HIS A 6 -3.06 11.41 7.25
CA HIS A 6 -4.02 10.31 7.09
C HIS A 6 -4.50 10.21 5.64
N ILE A 7 -4.47 9.01 5.07
CA ILE A 7 -4.88 8.79 3.67
C ILE A 7 -6.38 9.04 3.52
N VAL A 8 -7.17 8.44 4.41
CA VAL A 8 -8.58 8.77 4.61
C VAL A 8 -8.67 9.74 5.78
N MET A 9 -9.06 10.97 5.45
CA MET A 9 -9.20 12.08 6.40
C MET A 9 -10.24 11.76 7.49
N GLN A 10 -9.92 12.11 8.73
CA GLN A 10 -10.83 12.00 9.87
C GLN A 10 -12.13 12.79 9.67
N SER A 11 -12.07 13.91 8.95
CA SER A 11 -13.24 14.74 8.64
C SER A 11 -14.28 14.04 7.76
N LYS A 12 -13.98 12.85 7.21
CA LYS A 12 -14.87 12.09 6.33
C LYS A 12 -15.03 10.63 6.81
N PRO A 13 -15.59 10.39 8.02
CA PRO A 13 -15.69 9.05 8.58
C PRO A 13 -16.57 8.10 7.75
N ARG A 14 -17.55 8.64 6.99
CA ARG A 14 -18.39 7.85 6.09
C ARG A 14 -17.60 7.14 4.99
N ASP A 15 -16.51 7.74 4.52
CA ASP A 15 -15.67 7.12 3.51
C ASP A 15 -15.00 5.87 4.08
N TRP A 16 -14.52 5.94 5.33
CA TRP A 16 -13.93 4.81 6.02
C TRP A 16 -14.89 3.62 6.12
N TYR A 17 -16.13 3.86 6.56
CA TYR A 17 -17.16 2.82 6.61
C TYR A 17 -17.49 2.27 5.22
N THR A 18 -17.61 3.14 4.22
CA THR A 18 -17.92 2.71 2.84
C THR A 18 -16.82 1.82 2.27
N ILE A 19 -15.55 2.16 2.49
CA ILE A 19 -14.40 1.36 2.04
C ILE A 19 -14.38 0.01 2.77
N LYS A 20 -14.71 -0.01 4.06
CA LYS A 20 -14.81 -1.23 4.87
C LYS A 20 -15.94 -2.14 4.40
N ASP A 21 -17.14 -1.60 4.15
CA ASP A 21 -18.30 -2.34 3.67
C ASP A 21 -18.09 -2.93 2.27
N ARG A 22 -17.29 -2.25 1.44
CA ARG A 22 -16.86 -2.76 0.12
C ARG A 22 -15.78 -3.83 0.20
N GLY A 23 -15.24 -4.12 1.38
CA GLY A 23 -14.15 -5.08 1.56
C GLY A 23 -12.81 -4.58 1.03
N TRP A 24 -12.63 -3.28 0.81
CA TRP A 24 -11.37 -2.71 0.31
C TRP A 24 -10.32 -2.58 1.42
N ILE A 25 -10.76 -2.63 2.68
CA ILE A 25 -9.91 -2.81 3.86
C ILE A 25 -10.45 -3.97 4.72
N PRO A 26 -9.63 -4.57 5.60
CA PRO A 26 -10.08 -5.67 6.45
C PRO A 26 -11.25 -5.28 7.34
N SER A 27 -12.15 -6.23 7.59
CA SER A 27 -13.20 -6.09 8.62
C SER A 27 -12.63 -5.86 10.03
N GLY A 28 -11.40 -6.34 10.28
CA GLY A 28 -10.64 -6.11 11.51
C GLY A 28 -10.08 -4.70 11.68
N ALA A 29 -10.11 -3.85 10.64
CA ALA A 29 -9.61 -2.48 10.72
C ALA A 29 -10.37 -1.68 11.79
N LYS A 30 -9.65 -0.79 12.48
CA LYS A 30 -10.23 0.00 13.58
C LYS A 30 -11.45 0.79 13.12
N ALA A 31 -12.41 0.99 14.01
CA ALA A 31 -13.65 1.70 13.69
C ALA A 31 -13.39 3.16 13.30
N GLU A 32 -12.44 3.79 13.98
CA GLU A 32 -12.02 5.17 13.78
C GLU A 32 -10.78 5.22 12.86
N PRO A 33 -10.81 5.96 11.75
CA PRO A 33 -9.72 5.98 10.77
C PRO A 33 -8.38 6.49 11.35
N GLN A 34 -8.43 7.38 12.34
CA GLN A 34 -7.25 7.93 13.02
C GLN A 34 -6.55 6.91 13.93
N HIS A 35 -7.23 5.83 14.32
CA HIS A 35 -6.66 4.78 15.17
C HIS A 35 -6.10 3.61 14.35
N GLU A 36 -6.32 3.59 13.04
CA GLU A 36 -5.75 2.57 12.17
C GLU A 36 -4.35 3.00 11.72
N PRO A 37 -3.26 2.38 12.21
CA PRO A 37 -1.90 2.75 11.80
C PRO A 37 -1.68 2.61 10.29
N ARG A 38 -2.40 1.69 9.63
CA ARG A 38 -2.34 1.45 8.18
C ARG A 38 -3.11 2.48 7.35
N ASN A 39 -3.69 3.49 7.99
CA ASN A 39 -4.24 4.70 7.36
C ASN A 39 -3.27 5.89 7.50
N GLY A 40 -2.12 5.71 8.17
CA GLY A 40 -1.17 6.78 8.49
C GLY A 40 0.05 6.82 7.57
N LEU A 41 0.55 8.03 7.35
CA LEU A 41 1.81 8.34 6.70
C LEU A 41 2.57 9.37 7.54
N ILE A 42 3.89 9.38 7.41
CA ILE A 42 4.72 10.45 7.97
C ILE A 42 5.27 11.28 6.82
N MET A 43 4.97 12.59 6.82
CA MET A 43 5.40 13.53 5.79
C MET A 43 6.03 14.77 6.42
N CYS A 44 6.82 15.53 5.64
CA CYS A 44 7.13 16.89 6.05
C CYS A 44 5.89 17.79 5.88
N ALA A 45 5.87 18.94 6.57
CA ALA A 45 4.71 19.84 6.57
C ALA A 45 4.26 20.23 5.15
N ASN A 46 5.20 20.53 4.24
CA ASN A 46 4.86 20.95 2.88
C ASN A 46 4.19 19.82 2.08
N HIS A 47 4.73 18.60 2.13
CA HIS A 47 4.12 17.46 1.43
C HIS A 47 2.77 17.06 2.04
N HIS A 48 2.60 17.19 3.35
CA HIS A 48 1.30 16.96 3.98
C HIS A 48 0.25 17.96 3.48
N LEU A 49 0.59 19.26 3.44
CA LEU A 49 -0.28 20.30 2.90
C LEU A 49 -0.65 20.03 1.44
N SER A 50 0.34 19.70 0.59
CA SER A 50 0.10 19.35 -0.82
C SER A 50 -0.74 18.06 -1.00
N PHE A 51 -0.60 17.08 -0.09
CA PHE A 51 -1.37 15.84 -0.12
C PHE A 51 -2.85 16.10 0.18
N ASP A 52 -3.12 16.95 1.18
CA ASP A 52 -4.48 17.36 1.57
C ASP A 52 -5.12 18.31 0.54
N ALA A 53 -4.31 19.14 -0.11
CA ALA A 53 -4.71 20.02 -1.21
C ALA A 53 -4.90 19.28 -2.55
N TYR A 54 -4.72 17.96 -2.58
CA TYR A 54 -4.90 17.12 -3.76
C TYR A 54 -3.99 17.50 -4.95
N GLU A 55 -2.75 17.93 -4.70
CA GLU A 55 -1.79 18.31 -5.76
C GLU A 55 -1.08 17.09 -6.39
N PHE A 56 -0.95 16.01 -5.63
CA PHE A 56 -0.32 14.77 -6.05
C PHE A 56 -1.05 13.57 -5.47
N PHE A 57 -0.79 12.38 -6.02
CA PHE A 57 -1.22 11.13 -5.40
C PHE A 57 -0.06 10.15 -5.30
N ILE A 58 -0.23 9.14 -4.45
CA ILE A 58 0.69 8.02 -4.32
C ILE A 58 0.03 6.81 -4.97
N ARG A 59 0.72 6.15 -5.91
CA ARG A 59 0.23 4.95 -6.58
C ARG A 59 1.04 3.74 -6.15
N TYR A 60 0.37 2.68 -5.70
CA TYR A 60 1.02 1.38 -5.57
C TYR A 60 1.09 0.69 -6.94
N CYS A 61 2.27 0.20 -7.31
CA CYS A 61 2.54 -0.56 -8.53
C CYS A 61 2.83 -2.03 -8.15
N PRO A 62 1.84 -2.95 -8.29
CA PRO A 62 1.96 -4.32 -7.80
C PRO A 62 3.12 -5.14 -8.37
N ASP A 63 3.41 -4.94 -9.66
CA ASP A 63 4.42 -5.67 -10.43
C ASP A 63 5.87 -5.33 -10.01
N VAL A 64 6.11 -4.11 -9.53
CA VAL A 64 7.42 -3.70 -8.96
C VAL A 64 7.39 -3.56 -7.43
N GLN A 65 6.23 -3.81 -6.82
CA GLN A 65 5.99 -3.72 -5.37
C GLN A 65 6.45 -2.40 -4.73
N LYS A 66 6.25 -1.28 -5.44
CA LYS A 66 6.66 0.07 -5.00
C LYS A 66 5.46 1.01 -4.91
N PHE A 67 5.55 1.96 -3.97
CA PHE A 67 4.66 3.12 -3.91
C PHE A 67 5.35 4.29 -4.62
N VAL A 68 4.69 4.87 -5.63
CA VAL A 68 5.26 5.88 -6.52
C VAL A 68 4.56 7.20 -6.32
N PHE A 69 5.33 8.28 -6.21
CA PHE A 69 4.80 9.64 -6.11
C PHE A 69 4.45 10.18 -7.51
N ILE A 70 3.20 10.60 -7.71
CA ILE A 70 2.74 11.16 -8.99
C ILE A 70 2.29 12.61 -8.77
N ASN A 71 3.14 13.56 -9.19
CA ASN A 71 2.78 14.97 -9.30
C ASN A 71 1.68 15.14 -10.36
N HIS A 72 0.42 15.25 -9.95
CA HIS A 72 -0.72 15.27 -10.86
C HIS A 72 -1.06 16.70 -11.31
N ALA A 73 -0.93 17.66 -10.40
CA ALA A 73 -1.20 19.08 -10.65
C ALA A 73 -0.07 19.79 -11.43
N ASP A 74 1.02 19.09 -11.76
CA ASP A 74 2.25 19.67 -12.34
C ASP A 74 2.82 20.83 -11.51
N ALA A 75 2.75 20.73 -10.19
CA ALA A 75 3.32 21.73 -9.30
C ALA A 75 4.85 21.72 -9.40
N TYR A 76 5.46 22.89 -9.62
CA TYR A 76 6.91 23.02 -9.84
C TYR A 76 7.74 22.36 -8.73
N GLU A 77 7.39 22.64 -7.47
CA GLU A 77 8.07 22.12 -6.28
C GLU A 77 7.98 20.58 -6.15
N LEU A 78 7.01 19.95 -6.81
CA LEU A 78 6.77 18.51 -6.73
C LEU A 78 7.41 17.71 -7.87
N ARG A 79 7.90 18.39 -8.92
CA ARG A 79 8.54 17.76 -10.08
C ARG A 79 9.73 16.85 -9.72
N PRO A 80 10.62 17.20 -8.77
CA PRO A 80 11.75 16.32 -8.42
C PRO A 80 11.33 14.95 -7.86
N PHE A 81 10.10 14.83 -7.35
CA PHE A 81 9.57 13.61 -6.73
C PHE A 81 8.73 12.78 -7.69
N HIS A 82 8.25 13.36 -8.80
CA HIS A 82 7.38 12.69 -9.77
C HIS A 82 8.05 11.43 -10.33
N GLY A 83 7.33 10.32 -10.33
CA GLY A 83 7.75 9.04 -10.90
C GLY A 83 8.79 8.29 -10.07
N LYS A 84 9.09 8.75 -8.85
CA LYS A 84 10.03 8.08 -7.94
C LYS A 84 9.31 7.34 -6.82
N ALA A 85 9.88 6.20 -6.41
CA ALA A 85 9.36 5.39 -5.33
C ALA A 85 9.67 5.99 -3.95
N ILE A 86 8.64 6.07 -3.09
CA ILE A 86 8.74 6.62 -1.72
C ILE A 86 9.00 5.51 -0.69
N ALA A 87 9.53 5.88 0.47
CA ALA A 87 9.94 4.95 1.53
C ALA A 87 8.77 4.30 2.29
N LEU A 88 7.98 3.48 1.60
CA LEU A 88 6.94 2.64 2.19
C LEU A 88 7.31 1.17 1.99
N ASP A 89 7.58 0.48 3.10
CA ASP A 89 7.95 -0.93 3.09
C ASP A 89 6.70 -1.81 3.08
N ILE A 90 6.40 -2.44 1.94
CA ILE A 90 5.26 -3.33 1.79
C ILE A 90 5.30 -4.55 2.72
N LYS A 91 6.48 -4.94 3.22
CA LYS A 91 6.64 -6.07 4.14
C LYS A 91 6.33 -5.68 5.59
N ASP A 92 6.13 -4.40 5.89
CA ASP A 92 5.77 -3.95 7.23
C ASP A 92 4.31 -4.29 7.57
N ARG A 93 4.08 -4.80 8.79
CA ARG A 93 2.73 -5.13 9.30
C ARG A 93 1.81 -3.91 9.46
N TYR A 94 2.39 -2.72 9.49
CA TYR A 94 1.72 -1.42 9.56
C TYR A 94 1.85 -0.62 8.27
N ALA A 95 2.38 -1.24 7.19
CA ALA A 95 2.38 -0.62 5.88
C ALA A 95 0.95 -0.18 5.50
N PRO A 96 0.78 1.04 4.96
CA PRO A 96 -0.53 1.49 4.57
C PRO A 96 -1.18 0.59 3.54
N PHE A 97 -2.51 0.45 3.59
CA PHE A 97 -3.22 -0.35 2.60
C PHE A 97 -3.20 0.35 1.23
N PRO A 98 -2.69 -0.28 0.16
CA PRO A 98 -2.70 0.28 -1.18
C PRO A 98 -4.09 0.72 -1.66
N SER A 99 -5.13 -0.01 -1.26
CA SER A 99 -6.53 0.32 -1.56
C SER A 99 -6.97 1.71 -1.08
N LEU A 100 -6.40 2.23 0.02
CA LEU A 100 -6.73 3.58 0.52
C LEU A 100 -6.23 4.66 -0.45
N PHE A 101 -5.11 4.41 -1.13
CA PHE A 101 -4.57 5.33 -2.11
C PHE A 101 -5.41 5.40 -3.39
N ILE A 102 -6.16 4.35 -3.74
CA ILE A 102 -7.11 4.41 -4.86
C ILE A 102 -8.11 5.55 -4.65
N ILE A 103 -8.65 5.66 -3.42
CA ILE A 103 -9.64 6.68 -3.08
C ILE A 103 -9.01 8.08 -3.11
N HIS A 104 -7.79 8.23 -2.57
CA HIS A 104 -7.08 9.50 -2.61
C HIS A 104 -6.78 9.92 -4.06
N GLU A 105 -6.29 9.01 -4.89
CA GLU A 105 -6.03 9.30 -6.30
C GLU A 105 -7.30 9.71 -7.06
N MET A 106 -8.42 9.04 -6.83
CA MET A 106 -9.69 9.42 -7.46
C MET A 106 -10.13 10.83 -7.08
N ARG A 107 -9.85 11.26 -5.83
CA ARG A 107 -10.09 12.65 -5.40
C ARG A 107 -9.14 13.62 -6.08
N VAL A 108 -7.87 13.27 -6.19
CA VAL A 108 -6.86 14.11 -6.86
C VAL A 108 -7.21 14.35 -8.32
N ARG A 109 -7.63 13.30 -9.03
CA ARG A 109 -8.10 13.40 -10.42
C ARG A 109 -9.39 14.20 -10.53
N GLY A 110 -10.34 14.00 -9.61
CA GLY A 110 -11.59 14.77 -9.58
C GLY A 110 -11.39 16.25 -9.22
N HIS A 111 -10.38 16.56 -8.40
CA HIS A 111 -10.01 17.92 -8.02
C HIS A 111 -9.31 18.67 -9.16
N ASN A 112 -8.58 17.95 -10.02
CA ASN A 112 -7.82 18.49 -11.14
C ASN A 112 -8.33 17.93 -12.49
N PRO A 113 -9.58 18.24 -12.90
CA PRO A 113 -10.21 17.58 -14.05
C PRO A 113 -9.53 17.88 -15.41
N PHE A 114 -8.68 18.90 -15.48
CA PHE A 114 -7.95 19.30 -16.69
C PHE A 114 -6.51 18.80 -16.73
N ALA A 115 -6.03 18.14 -15.66
CA ALA A 115 -4.72 17.53 -15.65
C ALA A 115 -4.69 16.27 -16.53
N PRO A 116 -3.51 15.82 -16.99
CA PRO A 116 -3.39 14.62 -17.80
C PRO A 116 -4.01 13.39 -17.12
N ALA A 117 -4.87 12.69 -17.86
CA ALA A 117 -5.53 11.47 -17.39
C ALA A 117 -4.55 10.28 -17.26
N VAL A 118 -3.42 10.32 -17.96
CA VAL A 118 -2.40 9.27 -17.95
C VAL A 118 -1.04 9.92 -17.64
N HIS A 119 -0.26 9.25 -16.80
CA HIS A 119 1.12 9.64 -16.48
C HIS A 119 2.08 8.56 -16.97
N GLU A 120 3.19 8.97 -17.54
CA GLU A 120 4.24 8.05 -17.96
C GLU A 120 5.21 7.81 -16.81
N LEU A 121 5.53 6.55 -16.55
CA LEU A 121 6.55 6.14 -15.60
C LEU A 121 7.69 5.42 -16.31
N PRO A 122 8.92 5.59 -15.82
CA PRO A 122 10.03 4.74 -16.25
C PRO A 122 9.75 3.28 -15.87
N ASP A 123 10.22 2.34 -16.69
CA ASP A 123 10.07 0.91 -16.42
C ASP A 123 10.82 0.51 -15.12
N ASP A 124 12.05 1.01 -14.97
CA ASP A 124 12.79 0.93 -13.72
C ASP A 124 12.47 2.16 -12.86
N ILE A 125 11.47 2.03 -12.00
CA ILE A 125 11.05 3.11 -11.09
C ILE A 125 12.16 3.32 -10.05
N PRO A 126 12.89 4.45 -10.09
CA PRO A 126 13.98 4.70 -9.16
C PRO A 126 13.41 5.05 -7.78
N TRP A 127 14.18 4.76 -6.74
CA TRP A 127 13.89 5.26 -5.39
C TRP A 127 14.19 6.76 -5.30
N GLN A 128 13.55 7.45 -4.35
CA GLN A 128 13.87 8.85 -4.06
C GLN A 128 15.36 9.02 -3.70
N ASP A 129 15.95 10.11 -4.19
CA ASP A 129 17.41 10.35 -4.13
C ASP A 129 17.94 10.31 -2.69
N TRP A 130 17.17 10.84 -1.74
CA TRP A 130 17.56 10.84 -0.33
C TRP A 130 17.60 9.42 0.27
N ILE A 131 16.75 8.49 -0.19
CA ILE A 131 16.75 7.09 0.26
C ILE A 131 18.07 6.42 -0.14
N LEU A 132 18.52 6.68 -1.37
CA LEU A 132 19.78 6.14 -1.91
C LEU A 132 20.99 6.79 -1.23
N SER A 133 20.99 8.12 -1.12
CA SER A 133 22.12 8.87 -0.53
C SER A 133 22.35 8.57 0.96
N MET A 134 21.28 8.23 1.68
CA MET A 134 21.35 7.88 3.11
C MET A 134 21.54 6.37 3.33
N ASP A 135 21.72 5.59 2.25
CA ASP A 135 21.96 4.16 2.29
C ASP A 135 20.90 3.44 3.15
N LEU A 136 19.63 3.80 2.96
CA LEU A 136 18.49 3.27 3.73
C LEU A 136 17.93 1.99 3.14
N LEU A 137 18.29 1.64 1.91
CA LEU A 137 17.93 0.39 1.25
C LEU A 137 19.00 -0.66 1.46
N ILE A 138 18.57 -1.90 1.61
CA ILE A 138 19.41 -3.08 1.54
C ILE A 138 19.18 -3.71 0.17
N ASP A 139 20.07 -3.42 -0.78
CA ASP A 139 19.92 -3.78 -2.20
C ASP A 139 19.62 -5.27 -2.42
N THR A 140 20.25 -6.16 -1.63
CA THR A 140 20.09 -7.61 -1.75
C THR A 140 18.69 -8.12 -1.40
N THR A 141 17.95 -7.38 -0.56
CA THR A 141 16.63 -7.80 -0.06
C THR A 141 15.50 -6.85 -0.46
N ASN A 142 15.85 -5.76 -1.15
CA ASN A 142 14.97 -4.63 -1.44
C ASN A 142 14.14 -4.23 -0.20
N SER A 143 14.80 -4.14 0.96
CA SER A 143 14.16 -3.86 2.25
C SER A 143 14.85 -2.69 2.93
N PHE A 144 14.13 -1.96 3.77
CA PHE A 144 14.70 -0.79 4.45
C PHE A 144 15.53 -1.19 5.66
N LYS A 145 16.64 -0.49 5.89
CA LYS A 145 17.41 -0.61 7.14
C LYS A 145 16.56 -0.13 8.30
N ARG A 146 16.37 -1.01 9.28
CA ARG A 146 15.61 -0.71 10.50
C ARG A 146 16.52 -0.85 11.71
N ASN A 147 16.39 0.08 12.66
CA ASN A 147 17.07 0.00 13.95
C ASN A 147 16.62 -1.20 14.79
N LYS A 148 15.45 -1.76 14.47
CA LYS A 148 14.93 -3.00 15.06
C LYS A 148 14.43 -3.90 13.92
N PRO A 149 14.75 -5.20 13.92
CA PRO A 149 14.17 -6.13 12.96
C PRO A 149 12.64 -6.11 13.09
N PRO A 150 11.88 -6.32 11.99
CA PRO A 150 10.45 -6.54 12.10
C PRO A 150 10.21 -7.66 13.12
N PRO A 151 9.17 -7.54 13.98
CA PRO A 151 8.86 -8.61 14.93
C PRO A 151 8.73 -9.92 14.16
N THR A 152 9.53 -10.91 14.55
CA THR A 152 9.60 -12.22 13.93
C THR A 152 8.19 -12.77 13.80
N GLN A 153 7.72 -12.93 12.57
CA GLN A 153 6.65 -13.88 12.31
C GLN A 153 7.19 -15.24 12.77
N SER A 154 6.37 -16.01 13.48
CA SER A 154 6.63 -17.42 13.83
C SER A 154 7.08 -18.22 12.59
N PRO A 155 7.69 -19.40 12.75
CA PRO A 155 8.60 -19.98 11.75
C PRO A 155 7.98 -20.07 10.35
N PRO A 156 8.82 -20.00 9.30
CA PRO A 156 8.36 -19.95 7.93
C PRO A 156 7.53 -21.19 7.65
N ASN A 157 6.28 -20.98 7.26
CA ASN A 157 5.46 -22.05 6.73
C ASN A 157 6.19 -22.56 5.45
N PRO A 158 6.58 -23.85 5.36
CA PRO A 158 7.25 -24.37 4.16
C PRO A 158 6.37 -24.29 2.91
N TYR A 159 5.10 -23.95 3.08
CA TYR A 159 4.10 -23.79 2.03
C TYR A 159 3.68 -22.35 1.76
N SER A 160 4.45 -21.34 2.18
CA SER A 160 4.33 -20.01 1.59
C SER A 160 4.87 -20.07 0.17
N ASN A 161 4.11 -20.71 -0.72
CA ASN A 161 4.12 -20.38 -2.13
C ASN A 161 3.94 -18.87 -2.15
N ASN A 162 5.04 -18.16 -2.45
CA ASN A 162 4.93 -16.91 -3.19
C ASN A 162 3.99 -17.25 -4.34
N SER A 163 2.70 -16.94 -4.18
CA SER A 163 1.84 -16.69 -5.31
C SER A 163 2.45 -15.44 -5.92
N GLY A 164 3.50 -15.67 -6.72
CA GLY A 164 4.05 -14.68 -7.60
C GLY A 164 2.85 -14.14 -8.33
N PHE A 165 2.52 -12.90 -8.02
CA PHE A 165 1.53 -12.16 -8.77
C PHE A 165 2.11 -12.14 -10.18
N ARG A 166 1.66 -13.04 -11.03
CA ARG A 166 2.02 -13.03 -12.45
C ARG A 166 1.14 -11.92 -13.00
N PRO A 167 1.70 -10.75 -13.36
CA PRO A 167 0.89 -9.71 -13.96
C PRO A 167 0.25 -10.34 -15.19
N THR A 168 -1.06 -10.17 -15.34
CA THR A 168 -1.71 -10.50 -16.60
C THR A 168 -1.08 -9.60 -17.64
N THR A 169 -0.16 -10.14 -18.43
CA THR A 169 0.40 -9.44 -19.59
C THR A 169 -0.76 -9.12 -20.51
N MET A 170 -1.22 -7.87 -20.50
CA MET A 170 -2.01 -7.37 -21.62
C MET A 170 -1.13 -7.51 -22.86
N ASN A 171 -1.63 -8.27 -23.84
CA ASN A 171 -1.05 -8.36 -25.17
C ASN A 171 -0.88 -6.95 -25.75
N ALA A 172 0.34 -6.43 -25.74
CA ALA A 172 0.75 -5.34 -26.61
C ALA A 172 1.01 -5.93 -28.00
N GLY A 173 -0.04 -5.94 -28.83
CA GLY A 173 0.13 -5.92 -30.26
C GLY A 173 0.67 -4.55 -30.66
N SER A 174 1.79 -4.55 -31.39
CA SER A 174 2.48 -3.42 -32.01
C SER A 174 3.43 -2.60 -31.12
N ALA A 175 4.71 -2.63 -31.53
CA ALA A 175 5.82 -1.89 -30.96
C ALA A 175 5.65 -0.36 -31.12
N SER A 176 5.81 0.39 -30.02
CA SER A 176 6.40 1.73 -29.96
C SER A 176 6.27 2.33 -28.54
N SER A 177 7.40 2.73 -27.94
CA SER A 177 7.60 3.34 -26.61
C SER A 177 7.52 2.41 -25.37
N ASN A 178 8.69 2.16 -24.76
CA ASN A 178 8.89 1.38 -23.53
C ASN A 178 8.59 2.23 -22.27
N GLN A 179 7.31 2.57 -22.05
CA GLN A 179 6.89 3.39 -20.92
C GLN A 179 5.67 2.80 -20.23
N ARG A 180 5.71 2.75 -18.90
CA ARG A 180 4.59 2.33 -18.07
C ARG A 180 3.56 3.46 -17.98
N LEU A 181 2.31 3.17 -18.31
CA LEU A 181 1.21 4.14 -18.20
C LEU A 181 0.46 4.01 -16.87
N VAL A 182 0.35 5.11 -16.12
CA VAL A 182 -0.44 5.20 -14.89
C VAL A 182 -1.83 5.72 -15.23
N ALA A 183 -2.68 4.79 -15.67
CA ALA A 183 -4.11 5.00 -15.78
C ALA A 183 -4.83 4.53 -14.50
N MET A 184 -6.08 4.98 -14.32
CA MET A 184 -7.01 4.36 -13.38
C MET A 184 -8.15 3.74 -14.16
N ASN A 185 -8.24 2.42 -14.13
CA ASN A 185 -9.33 1.64 -14.70
C ASN A 185 -9.67 0.46 -13.77
N ALA A 186 -10.71 -0.31 -14.11
CA ALA A 186 -11.19 -1.41 -13.28
C ALA A 186 -10.13 -2.50 -13.06
N ASP A 187 -9.35 -2.85 -14.09
CA ASP A 187 -8.32 -3.88 -14.00
C ASP A 187 -7.23 -3.46 -13.01
N VAL A 188 -6.78 -2.21 -13.10
CA VAL A 188 -5.76 -1.69 -12.19
C VAL A 188 -6.26 -1.60 -10.76
N ILE A 189 -7.55 -1.25 -10.55
CA ILE A 189 -8.17 -1.28 -9.22
C ILE A 189 -8.17 -2.72 -8.68
N ASN A 190 -8.56 -3.69 -9.48
CA ASN A 190 -8.59 -5.10 -9.09
C ASN A 190 -7.20 -5.63 -8.75
N ASP A 191 -6.18 -5.27 -9.53
CA ASP A 191 -4.78 -5.67 -9.27
C ASP A 191 -4.27 -5.10 -7.95
N ILE A 192 -4.55 -3.81 -7.67
CA ILE A 192 -4.17 -3.18 -6.40
C ILE A 192 -4.93 -3.80 -5.22
N LEU A 193 -6.22 -4.12 -5.39
CA LEU A 193 -7.00 -4.80 -4.35
C LEU A 193 -6.48 -6.21 -4.07
N ALA A 194 -6.24 -7.00 -5.11
CA ALA A 194 -5.68 -8.34 -4.97
C ALA A 194 -4.31 -8.31 -4.28
N ALA A 195 -3.44 -7.36 -4.65
CA ALA A 195 -2.17 -7.16 -3.98
C ALA A 195 -2.35 -6.70 -2.52
N THR A 196 -3.31 -5.82 -2.24
CA THR A 196 -3.65 -5.39 -0.87
C THR A 196 -4.05 -6.57 0.00
N PHE A 197 -4.85 -7.50 -0.51
CA PHE A 197 -5.31 -8.68 0.22
C PHE A 197 -4.17 -9.64 0.54
N ALA A 198 -3.14 -9.68 -0.30
CA ALA A 198 -1.95 -10.51 -0.09
C ALA A 198 -0.92 -9.89 0.87
N MET A 199 -1.09 -8.63 1.30
CA MET A 199 -0.08 -7.95 2.10
C MET A 199 0.00 -8.44 3.55
N PRO A 200 1.21 -8.44 4.15
CA PRO A 200 1.38 -8.71 5.59
C PRO A 200 0.55 -7.77 6.48
N SER A 201 0.36 -6.51 6.07
CA SER A 201 -0.46 -5.55 6.81
C SER A 201 -1.94 -5.93 6.84
N TRP A 202 -2.47 -6.56 5.78
CA TRP A 202 -3.84 -7.07 5.75
C TRP A 202 -4.03 -8.14 6.82
N ARG A 203 -3.17 -9.15 6.82
CA ARG A 203 -3.19 -10.25 7.79
C ARG A 203 -3.00 -9.76 9.22
N ALA A 204 -2.04 -8.86 9.44
CA ALA A 204 -1.80 -8.28 10.76
C ALA A 204 -3.03 -7.51 11.28
N CYS A 205 -3.72 -6.78 10.41
CA CYS A 205 -4.95 -6.06 10.75
C CYS A 205 -6.08 -7.02 11.16
N GLN A 206 -6.26 -8.13 10.42
CA GLN A 206 -7.24 -9.15 10.81
C GLN A 206 -6.94 -9.73 12.19
N ILE A 207 -5.69 -10.15 12.45
CA ILE A 207 -5.27 -10.71 13.74
C ILE A 207 -5.48 -9.70 14.89
N GLU A 208 -5.14 -8.42 14.67
CA GLU A 208 -5.33 -7.34 15.65
C GLU A 208 -6.80 -6.94 15.87
N GLY A 209 -7.67 -7.26 14.91
CA GLY A 209 -9.11 -7.03 14.97
C GLY A 209 -9.89 -8.19 15.59
N THR A 210 -9.28 -9.37 15.70
CA THR A 210 -9.91 -10.56 16.30
C THR A 210 -10.18 -10.34 17.79
N SER A 211 -11.41 -10.65 18.24
CA SER A 211 -11.73 -10.66 19.66
C SER A 211 -11.08 -11.86 20.36
N TRP A 212 -10.22 -11.58 21.33
CA TRP A 212 -9.53 -12.58 22.15
C TRP A 212 -10.31 -12.98 23.42
N THR A 213 -11.62 -12.71 23.47
CA THR A 213 -12.49 -13.17 24.56
C THR A 213 -12.76 -14.66 24.43
N GLY A 214 -12.64 -15.43 25.51
CA GLY A 214 -12.88 -16.87 25.51
C GLY A 214 -11.81 -17.64 26.28
N THR A 215 -11.80 -18.97 26.13
CA THR A 215 -10.74 -19.82 26.69
C THR A 215 -9.45 -19.74 25.86
N GLY A 216 -8.35 -20.29 26.41
CA GLY A 216 -7.08 -20.36 25.70
C GLY A 216 -7.19 -21.16 24.40
N GLU A 217 -7.91 -22.27 24.41
CA GLU A 217 -8.14 -23.15 23.27
C GLU A 217 -8.98 -22.48 22.18
N GLU A 218 -10.01 -21.72 22.58
CA GLU A 218 -10.83 -20.93 21.65
C GLU A 218 -9.97 -19.86 20.96
N ASN A 219 -9.09 -19.21 21.71
CA ASN A 219 -8.17 -18.22 21.17
C ASN A 219 -7.10 -18.86 20.25
N ILE A 220 -6.57 -20.03 20.59
CA ILE A 220 -5.65 -20.78 19.70
C ILE A 220 -6.35 -21.11 18.38
N LYS A 221 -7.59 -21.63 18.41
CA LYS A 221 -8.37 -21.92 17.20
C LYS A 221 -8.61 -20.67 16.35
N LYS A 222 -8.99 -19.55 16.96
CA LYS A 222 -9.14 -18.25 16.26
C LYS A 222 -7.84 -17.80 15.60
N TYR A 223 -6.71 -17.95 16.29
CA TYR A 223 -5.39 -17.60 15.77
C TYR A 223 -5.02 -18.46 14.56
N ILE A 224 -5.14 -19.79 14.67
CA ILE A 224 -4.87 -20.75 13.58
C ILE A 224 -5.75 -20.45 12.36
N SER A 225 -7.06 -20.24 12.57
CA SER A 225 -7.99 -19.89 11.49
C SER A 225 -7.62 -18.56 10.81
N SER A 226 -7.16 -17.56 11.56
CA SER A 226 -6.73 -16.26 11.02
C SER A 226 -5.37 -16.32 10.29
N ILE A 227 -4.62 -17.40 10.49
CA ILE A 227 -3.27 -17.59 9.95
C ILE A 227 -3.25 -18.59 8.81
N GLY A 228 -4.26 -19.46 8.68
CA GLY A 228 -4.33 -20.44 7.60
C GLY A 228 -3.23 -21.49 7.71
N VAL A 229 -3.07 -22.09 8.88
CA VAL A 229 -2.30 -23.34 8.98
C VAL A 229 -3.31 -24.47 8.76
N GLU A 230 -3.20 -25.15 7.61
CA GLU A 230 -3.87 -26.44 7.43
C GLU A 230 -3.17 -27.45 8.34
N ASP A 231 -3.95 -28.17 9.15
CA ASP A 231 -3.43 -29.26 9.97
C ASP A 231 -2.85 -30.33 9.03
N GLU A 232 -1.55 -30.62 9.16
CA GLU A 232 -0.98 -31.84 8.59
C GLU A 232 -1.71 -33.03 9.22
N SER A 233 -2.66 -33.60 8.46
CA SER A 233 -3.23 -34.88 8.80
C SER A 233 -2.16 -35.95 8.60
N ASP A 234 -1.53 -36.37 9.69
CA ASP A 234 -0.66 -37.55 9.77
C ASP A 234 -1.27 -38.73 8.99
N SER A 235 -0.51 -39.25 8.03
CA SER A 235 -0.72 -40.56 7.39
C SER A 235 0.45 -41.47 7.72
#